data_AF-A0A8D8A2I4-F1
#
_entry.id   AF-A0A8D8A2I4-F1
#
_cell.length_a   1.000
_cell.length_b   1.000
_cell.length_c   1.000
_cell.angle_alpha   90.00
_cell.angle_beta   90.00
_cell.angle_gamma   90.00
#
_symmetry.space_group_name_H-M   'P 1'
#
loop_
_entity.id
_entity.type
_entity.pdbx_description
1 polymer ?
#
loop_
_entity_poly.entity_id
_entity_poly.type
_entity_poly.pdbx_seq_one_letter_code
_entity_poly.pdbx_strand_id
1 'polypeptide(L)'
;WRALKSNQQTKIDRRSRGSSLLNFVFYSIQVLLNPPEMALWVDRYRPRELAKLDYHKTQAGHLINLCAQGDFPHLMFYGPSGAGKKTRIMCLLRELYGPGVERLRNEIMNFTTPSNKKVEIMTVSSNYHIEVNPSDAGIYDRVVITDMIKQIAQTQQIDPSGQREFKTIVLSEVDELTKDAQHALRRTMEKYVATCRLVLCVNSTSRVIPAV
;
A
#
# COMPACT_ATOMS: atom_id res chain seq x y z
N TRP A 1 29.21 5.04 21.54
CA TRP A 1 29.98 5.09 22.80
C TRP A 1 28.98 5.06 23.95
N ARG A 2 29.09 4.05 24.84
CA ARG A 2 28.60 3.88 26.25
C ARG A 2 27.55 4.88 26.81
N ALA A 3 26.57 4.56 27.66
CA ALA A 3 26.13 3.35 28.36
C ALA A 3 24.84 3.67 29.16
N LEU A 4 24.03 2.63 29.39
CA LEU A 4 23.08 2.36 30.49
C LEU A 4 22.95 3.38 31.65
N LYS A 5 21.70 3.73 32.06
CA LYS A 5 21.04 3.23 33.29
C LYS A 5 19.70 3.92 33.65
N SER A 6 18.77 3.07 34.11
CA SER A 6 17.68 3.22 35.12
C SER A 6 16.72 4.41 35.03
N ASN A 7 15.42 4.20 34.79
CA ASN A 7 14.41 3.66 35.72
C ASN A 7 14.22 4.53 36.98
N GLN A 8 13.26 5.44 36.94
CA GLN A 8 12.51 5.87 38.13
C GLN A 8 11.02 6.01 37.78
N GLN A 9 10.26 5.04 38.28
CA GLN A 9 8.81 5.05 38.39
C GLN A 9 8.42 5.96 39.56
N THR A 10 7.86 7.14 39.31
CA THR A 10 7.27 7.98 40.37
C THR A 10 5.77 7.75 40.48
N LYS A 11 5.46 7.00 41.55
CA LYS A 11 4.20 6.86 42.28
C LYS A 11 3.38 8.16 42.27
N ILE A 12 2.18 8.14 41.69
CA ILE A 12 1.20 9.22 41.80
C ILE A 12 0.30 8.94 43.00
N ASP A 13 0.45 9.77 44.03
CA ASP A 13 -0.32 9.73 45.27
C ASP A 13 -1.68 10.45 45.10
N ARG A 14 -2.72 9.92 45.75
CA ARG A 14 -4.10 10.41 45.71
C ARG A 14 -4.32 11.43 46.82
N ARG A 15 -4.52 12.71 46.49
CA ARG A 15 -5.42 13.65 47.21
C ARG A 15 -5.36 15.04 46.58
N SER A 16 -6.45 15.47 45.92
CA SER A 16 -7.21 16.68 46.28
C SER A 16 -8.20 17.00 45.15
N ARG A 17 -9.40 17.38 45.56
CA ARG A 17 -10.58 17.65 44.73
C ARG A 17 -10.45 19.03 44.09
N GLY A 18 -10.77 19.12 42.79
CA GLY A 18 -11.07 20.37 42.11
C GLY A 18 -10.16 20.71 40.92
N SER A 19 -10.34 20.04 39.77
CA SER A 19 -9.89 20.55 38.45
C SER A 19 -10.36 19.69 37.26
N SER A 20 -11.57 19.12 37.32
CA SER A 20 -12.04 18.18 36.28
C SER A 20 -12.19 18.84 34.90
N LEU A 21 -12.63 20.11 34.85
CA LEU A 21 -12.79 20.85 33.59
C LEU A 21 -11.46 21.38 33.04
N LEU A 22 -10.53 21.81 33.91
CA LEU A 22 -9.21 22.26 33.48
C LEU A 22 -8.37 21.12 32.95
N ASN A 23 -8.40 19.93 33.57
CA ASN A 23 -7.73 18.75 33.02
C ASN A 23 -8.38 18.26 31.72
N PHE A 24 -9.70 18.37 31.56
CA PHE A 24 -10.38 17.96 30.32
C PHE A 24 -10.10 18.93 29.17
N VAL A 25 -10.06 20.24 29.45
CA VAL A 25 -9.67 21.28 28.48
C VAL A 25 -8.18 21.19 28.17
N PHE A 26 -7.30 20.92 29.15
CA PHE A 26 -5.89 20.64 28.87
C PHE A 26 -5.71 19.38 28.03
N TYR A 27 -6.41 18.28 28.32
CA TYR A 27 -6.32 17.06 27.50
C TYR A 27 -6.89 17.28 26.09
N SER A 28 -7.98 18.03 25.96
CA SER A 28 -8.60 18.35 24.66
C SER A 28 -7.73 19.30 23.82
N ILE A 29 -7.07 20.27 24.47
CA ILE A 29 -6.12 21.19 23.84
C ILE A 29 -4.79 20.48 23.52
N GLN A 30 -4.32 19.56 24.37
CA GLN A 30 -3.10 18.77 24.11
C GLN A 30 -3.30 17.77 22.97
N VAL A 31 -4.51 17.20 22.79
CA VAL A 31 -4.86 16.37 21.62
C VAL A 31 -4.97 17.22 20.35
N LEU A 32 -5.36 18.49 20.44
CA LEU A 32 -5.42 19.43 19.31
C LEU A 32 -4.06 20.09 18.96
N LEU A 33 -3.12 20.16 19.90
CA LEU A 33 -1.78 20.77 19.73
C LEU A 33 -0.66 19.77 19.49
N ASN A 34 -0.96 18.48 19.36
CA ASN A 34 -0.02 17.52 18.78
C ASN A 34 -0.43 17.27 17.32
N PRO A 35 0.03 18.07 16.34
CA PRO A 35 0.08 17.57 14.97
C PRO A 35 0.85 16.25 15.02
N PRO A 36 0.53 15.22 14.21
CA PRO A 36 1.36 14.02 14.16
C PRO A 36 2.80 14.43 13.88
N GLU A 37 3.60 14.46 14.94
CA GLU A 37 4.97 14.95 14.91
C GLU A 37 5.78 13.99 14.04
N MET A 38 6.56 14.58 13.15
CA MET A 38 7.55 13.93 12.30
C MET A 38 7.05 13.16 11.08
N ALA A 39 6.03 13.68 10.37
CA ALA A 39 5.96 13.40 8.93
C ALA A 39 7.20 14.02 8.26
N LEU A 40 7.99 13.21 7.54
CA LEU A 40 9.05 13.71 6.67
C LEU A 40 8.46 14.79 5.76
N TRP A 41 9.20 15.85 5.48
CA TRP A 41 8.71 16.94 4.60
C TRP A 41 8.23 16.38 3.26
N VAL A 42 8.92 15.34 2.77
CA VAL A 42 8.56 14.57 1.58
C VAL A 42 7.14 14.00 1.65
N ASP A 43 6.69 13.52 2.81
CA ASP A 43 5.34 12.98 2.98
C ASP A 43 4.29 14.06 3.20
N ARG A 44 4.68 15.18 3.83
CA ARG A 44 3.79 16.33 4.03
C ARG A 44 3.42 17.01 2.70
N TYR A 45 4.40 17.19 1.82
CA TYR A 45 4.21 17.83 0.51
C TYR A 45 3.86 16.85 -0.61
N ARG A 46 3.71 15.55 -0.31
CA ARG A 46 3.34 14.57 -1.32
C ARG A 46 1.94 14.90 -1.88
N PRO A 47 1.81 15.12 -3.21
CA PRO A 47 0.51 15.37 -3.81
C PRO A 47 -0.40 14.17 -3.62
N ARG A 48 -1.66 14.43 -3.30
CA ARG A 48 -2.68 13.38 -3.09
C ARG A 48 -3.64 13.26 -4.27
N GLU A 49 -3.71 14.27 -5.12
CA GLU A 49 -4.61 14.30 -6.28
C GLU A 49 -3.79 14.28 -7.56
N LEU A 50 -4.31 13.64 -8.61
CA LEU A 50 -3.65 13.60 -9.92
C LEU A 50 -3.49 15.01 -10.52
N ALA A 51 -4.44 15.91 -10.30
CA ALA A 51 -4.40 17.29 -10.77
C ALA A 51 -3.29 18.14 -10.09
N LYS A 52 -2.88 17.76 -8.88
CA LYS A 52 -1.85 18.45 -8.08
C LYS A 52 -0.43 17.91 -8.35
N LEU A 53 -0.25 17.05 -9.34
CA LEU A 53 1.07 16.55 -9.72
C LEU A 53 1.90 17.67 -10.39
N ASP A 54 3.11 17.90 -9.88
CA ASP A 54 4.01 18.94 -10.37
C ASP A 54 4.52 18.65 -11.80
N TYR A 55 4.69 17.36 -12.14
CA TYR A 55 5.35 16.91 -13.37
C TYR A 55 4.50 15.94 -14.22
N HIS A 56 4.71 15.97 -15.54
CA HIS A 56 4.02 15.17 -16.57
C HIS A 56 2.48 15.25 -16.51
N LYS A 57 1.96 16.47 -16.61
CA LYS A 57 0.51 16.75 -16.58
C LYS A 57 -0.28 16.02 -17.68
N THR A 58 0.33 15.77 -18.83
CA THR A 58 -0.28 14.99 -19.92
C THR A 58 -0.57 13.54 -19.51
N GLN A 59 0.41 12.88 -18.87
CA GLN A 59 0.25 11.52 -18.34
C GLN A 59 -0.78 11.48 -17.22
N ALA A 60 -0.81 12.51 -16.36
CA ALA A 60 -1.85 12.63 -15.33
C ALA A 60 -3.25 12.75 -15.96
N GLY A 61 -3.41 13.53 -17.04
CA GLY A 61 -4.65 13.61 -17.80
C GLY A 61 -5.09 12.27 -18.40
N HIS A 62 -4.16 11.47 -18.92
CA HIS A 62 -4.46 10.13 -19.42
C HIS A 62 -4.94 9.20 -18.30
N LEU A 63 -4.33 9.28 -17.11
CA LEU A 63 -4.75 8.49 -15.94
C LEU A 63 -6.15 8.88 -15.47
N ILE A 64 -6.48 10.17 -15.45
CA ILE A 64 -7.83 10.67 -15.11
C ILE A 64 -8.86 10.13 -16.12
N ASN A 65 -8.56 10.21 -17.41
CA ASN A 65 -9.45 9.68 -18.46
C ASN A 65 -9.64 8.17 -18.33
N LEU A 66 -8.57 7.44 -17.96
CA LEU A 66 -8.63 5.99 -17.74
C LEU A 66 -9.46 5.63 -16.49
N CYS A 67 -9.39 6.44 -15.43
CA CYS A 67 -10.29 6.30 -14.28
C CYS A 67 -11.75 6.61 -14.64
N ALA A 68 -12.02 7.57 -15.53
CA ALA A 68 -13.37 7.87 -15.98
C ALA A 68 -13.97 6.73 -16.84
N GLN A 69 -13.11 5.93 -17.48
CA GLN A 69 -13.54 4.74 -18.21
C GLN A 69 -13.95 3.61 -17.24
N GLY A 70 -15.02 2.89 -17.58
CA GLY A 70 -15.56 1.81 -16.74
C GLY A 70 -14.61 0.60 -16.63
N ASP A 71 -13.81 0.36 -17.67
CA ASP A 71 -12.87 -0.75 -17.71
C ASP A 71 -11.44 -0.30 -17.36
N PHE A 72 -10.92 -0.77 -16.23
CA PHE A 72 -9.63 -0.32 -15.67
C PHE A 72 -8.52 -1.36 -15.92
N PRO A 73 -7.70 -1.28 -16.98
CA PRO A 73 -6.73 -2.32 -17.32
C PRO A 73 -5.66 -2.53 -16.23
N HIS A 74 -4.91 -3.62 -16.34
CA HIS A 74 -3.67 -3.77 -15.56
C HIS A 74 -2.67 -2.68 -15.97
N LEU A 75 -2.04 -2.04 -15.00
CA LEU A 75 -1.12 -0.92 -15.26
C LEU A 75 0.29 -1.28 -14.81
N MET A 76 1.28 -0.77 -15.54
CA MET A 76 2.69 -0.85 -15.16
C MET A 76 3.30 0.54 -15.11
N PHE A 77 3.75 0.94 -13.93
CA PHE A 77 4.51 2.16 -13.69
C PHE A 77 5.99 1.84 -13.68
N TYR A 78 6.75 2.44 -14.60
CA TYR A 78 8.20 2.26 -14.70
C TYR A 78 8.95 3.60 -14.67
N GLY A 79 10.22 3.57 -14.29
CA GLY A 79 11.09 4.75 -14.21
C GLY A 79 12.08 4.68 -13.04
N PRO A 80 13.02 5.62 -12.92
CA PRO A 80 14.02 5.60 -11.85
C PRO A 80 13.37 5.68 -10.45
N SER A 81 14.11 5.24 -9.43
CA SER A 81 13.68 5.44 -8.04
C SER A 81 13.56 6.95 -7.74
N GLY A 82 12.58 7.33 -6.94
CA GLY A 82 12.31 8.75 -6.65
C GLY A 82 11.53 9.52 -7.72
N ALA A 83 11.20 8.92 -8.88
CA ALA A 83 10.39 9.58 -9.92
C ALA A 83 8.90 9.81 -9.56
N GLY A 84 8.50 9.53 -8.31
CA GLY A 84 7.11 9.69 -7.86
C GLY A 84 6.15 8.58 -8.32
N LYS A 85 6.65 7.41 -8.73
CA LYS A 85 5.82 6.26 -9.17
C LYS A 85 4.76 5.89 -8.12
N LYS A 86 5.19 5.64 -6.88
CA LYS A 86 4.29 5.32 -5.75
C LYS A 86 3.30 6.44 -5.46
N THR A 87 3.74 7.70 -5.54
CA THR A 87 2.87 8.86 -5.40
C THR A 87 1.75 8.87 -6.44
N ARG A 88 2.07 8.59 -7.72
CA ARG A 88 1.06 8.52 -8.79
C ARG A 88 0.10 7.36 -8.61
N ILE A 89 0.60 6.19 -8.20
CA ILE A 89 -0.26 5.03 -7.89
C ILE A 89 -1.22 5.39 -6.76
N MET A 90 -0.74 6.05 -5.70
CA MET A 90 -1.59 6.47 -4.59
C MET A 90 -2.65 7.50 -5.03
N CYS A 91 -2.26 8.49 -5.84
CA CYS A 91 -3.21 9.45 -6.41
C CYS A 91 -4.26 8.76 -7.29
N LEU A 92 -3.85 7.77 -8.09
CA LEU A 92 -4.74 6.98 -8.94
C LEU A 92 -5.75 6.16 -8.12
N LEU A 93 -5.28 5.50 -7.06
CA LEU A 93 -6.15 4.74 -6.16
C LEU A 93 -7.14 5.66 -5.45
N ARG A 94 -6.68 6.85 -5.01
CA ARG A 94 -7.56 7.85 -4.40
C ARG A 94 -8.60 8.38 -5.39
N GLU A 95 -8.26 8.54 -6.67
CA GLU A 95 -9.22 8.90 -7.71
C GLU A 95 -10.25 7.78 -7.93
N LEU A 96 -9.82 6.52 -7.86
CA LEU A 96 -10.65 5.36 -8.15
C LEU A 96 -11.62 4.97 -7.01
N TYR A 97 -11.17 5.02 -5.76
CA TYR A 97 -11.91 4.56 -4.58
C TYR A 97 -12.15 5.66 -3.53
N GLY A 98 -11.71 6.89 -3.81
CA GLY A 98 -11.84 8.02 -2.90
C GLY A 98 -10.82 8.04 -1.75
N PRO A 99 -11.04 8.91 -0.74
CA PRO A 99 -10.08 9.14 0.35
C PRO A 99 -9.92 7.96 1.33
N GLY A 100 -10.80 6.96 1.26
CA GLY A 100 -10.73 5.79 2.14
C GLY A 100 -9.48 4.93 1.93
N VAL A 101 -8.83 5.04 0.77
CA VAL A 101 -7.58 4.37 0.39
C VAL A 101 -6.42 4.72 1.33
N GLU A 102 -6.40 5.92 1.91
CA GLU A 102 -5.32 6.37 2.81
C GLU A 102 -5.33 5.65 4.16
N ARG A 103 -6.41 4.91 4.48
CA ARG A 103 -6.48 4.07 5.69
C ARG A 103 -5.77 2.75 5.42
N LEU A 104 -4.47 2.77 5.67
CA LEU A 104 -3.58 1.62 5.52
C LEU A 104 -3.40 0.88 6.86
N ARG A 105 -3.35 -0.45 6.80
CA ARG A 105 -3.02 -1.34 7.92
C ARG A 105 -1.89 -2.26 7.49
N ASN A 106 -0.93 -2.47 8.37
CA ASN A 106 0.13 -3.44 8.12
C ASN A 106 -0.37 -4.83 8.55
N GLU A 107 -0.34 -5.78 7.64
CA GLU A 107 -0.77 -7.16 7.84
C GLU A 107 0.37 -8.10 7.47
N ILE A 108 0.62 -9.12 8.30
CA ILE A 108 1.62 -10.16 8.01
C ILE A 108 0.87 -11.31 7.37
N MET A 109 1.19 -11.60 6.10
CA MET A 109 0.65 -12.76 5.40
C MET A 109 1.63 -13.93 5.52
N ASN A 110 1.12 -15.08 5.96
CA ASN A 110 1.89 -16.30 6.15
C ASN A 110 1.63 -17.26 5.00
N PHE A 111 2.69 -17.61 4.29
CA PHE A 111 2.66 -18.57 3.19
C PHE A 111 3.42 -19.84 3.59
N THR A 112 2.88 -20.99 3.23
CA THR A 112 3.55 -22.28 3.42
C THR A 112 4.15 -22.72 2.09
N THR A 113 5.46 -22.90 2.06
CA THR A 113 6.15 -23.46 0.89
C THR A 113 5.88 -24.96 0.76
N PRO A 114 6.09 -25.55 -0.44
CA PRO A 114 6.03 -27.00 -0.64
C PRO A 114 6.98 -27.79 0.27
N SER A 115 8.01 -27.14 0.79
CA SER A 115 8.98 -27.71 1.74
C SER A 115 8.58 -27.54 3.21
N ASN A 116 7.31 -27.21 3.51
CA ASN A 116 6.79 -26.91 4.85
C ASN A 116 7.49 -25.75 5.60
N LYS A 117 8.32 -24.97 4.92
CA LYS A 117 8.87 -23.74 5.47
C LYS A 117 7.80 -22.64 5.40
N LYS A 118 7.61 -21.92 6.51
CA LYS A 118 6.74 -20.74 6.57
C LYS A 118 7.53 -19.52 6.08
N VAL A 119 6.92 -18.77 5.18
CA VAL A 119 7.43 -17.50 4.66
C VAL A 119 6.42 -16.44 5.05
N GLU A 120 6.88 -15.42 5.77
CA GLU A 120 6.04 -14.33 6.26
C GLU A 120 6.39 -13.08 5.47
N ILE A 121 5.38 -12.41 4.91
CA ILE A 121 5.57 -11.20 4.13
C ILE A 121 4.71 -10.11 4.71
N MET A 122 5.33 -8.95 4.91
CA MET A 122 4.62 -7.77 5.34
C MET A 122 3.89 -7.17 4.14
N THR A 123 2.58 -7.02 4.29
CA THR A 123 1.72 -6.39 3.30
C THR A 123 1.07 -5.16 3.91
N VAL A 124 0.85 -4.15 3.08
CA VAL A 124 0.10 -2.97 3.48
C VAL A 124 -1.28 -3.10 2.86
N SER A 125 -2.26 -3.40 3.69
CA SER A 125 -3.63 -3.69 3.29
C SER A 125 -4.53 -2.49 3.56
N SER A 126 -5.41 -2.21 2.61
CA SER A 126 -6.53 -1.30 2.75
C SER A 126 -7.82 -2.05 2.39
N ASN A 127 -8.96 -1.42 2.62
CA ASN A 127 -10.26 -1.98 2.24
C ASN A 127 -10.33 -2.26 0.73
N TYR A 128 -9.70 -1.41 -0.09
CA TYR A 128 -9.83 -1.44 -1.56
C TYR A 128 -8.60 -1.93 -2.31
N HIS A 129 -7.42 -1.91 -1.68
CA HIS A 129 -6.18 -2.31 -2.31
C HIS A 129 -5.22 -2.95 -1.33
N ILE A 130 -4.27 -3.70 -1.85
CA ILE A 130 -3.17 -4.28 -1.07
C ILE A 130 -1.87 -3.94 -1.78
N GLU A 131 -0.90 -3.40 -1.04
CA GLU A 131 0.48 -3.24 -1.48
C GLU A 131 1.33 -4.38 -0.91
N VAL A 132 2.16 -4.97 -1.75
CA VAL A 132 3.10 -6.01 -1.35
C VAL A 132 4.42 -5.84 -2.09
N ASN A 133 5.50 -6.26 -1.43
CA ASN A 133 6.76 -6.53 -2.09
C ASN A 133 7.00 -8.05 -2.18
N PRO A 134 6.73 -8.68 -3.33
CA PRO A 134 6.91 -10.14 -3.45
C PRO A 134 8.39 -10.56 -3.50
N SER A 135 9.34 -9.64 -3.75
CA SER A 135 10.78 -9.95 -3.73
C SER A 135 11.29 -10.30 -2.33
N ASP A 136 10.62 -9.83 -1.26
CA ASP A 136 10.92 -10.16 0.13
C ASP A 136 10.85 -11.68 0.41
N ALA A 137 10.14 -12.44 -0.44
CA ALA A 137 10.05 -13.89 -0.38
C ALA A 137 11.32 -14.62 -0.86
N GLY A 138 12.23 -13.92 -1.55
CA GLY A 138 13.39 -14.49 -2.21
C GLY A 138 13.01 -15.58 -3.22
N ILE A 139 13.53 -16.79 -3.02
CA ILE A 139 13.37 -17.94 -3.93
C ILE A 139 11.90 -18.44 -4.00
N TYR A 140 11.07 -18.07 -3.02
CA TYR A 140 9.68 -18.53 -2.92
C TYR A 140 8.65 -17.54 -3.50
N ASP A 141 9.12 -16.50 -4.17
CA ASP A 141 8.33 -15.45 -4.83
C ASP A 141 7.19 -16.01 -5.71
N ARG A 142 7.43 -17.09 -6.46
CA ARG A 142 6.42 -17.75 -7.30
C ARG A 142 5.21 -18.25 -6.50
N VAL A 143 5.46 -18.91 -5.37
CA VAL A 143 4.40 -19.50 -4.53
C VAL A 143 3.59 -18.37 -3.89
N VAL A 144 4.29 -17.38 -3.36
CA VAL A 144 3.71 -16.19 -2.73
C VAL A 144 2.77 -15.47 -3.67
N ILE A 145 3.21 -15.12 -4.88
CA ILE A 145 2.37 -14.39 -5.86
C ILE A 145 1.12 -15.19 -6.21
N THR A 146 1.28 -16.50 -6.44
CA THR A 146 0.17 -17.35 -6.87
C THR A 146 -0.87 -17.49 -5.75
N ASP A 147 -0.43 -17.75 -4.52
CA ASP A 147 -1.32 -17.95 -3.39
C ASP A 147 -1.94 -16.64 -2.90
N MET A 148 -1.17 -15.55 -2.88
CA MET A 148 -1.67 -14.23 -2.51
C MET A 148 -2.78 -13.77 -3.45
N ILE A 149 -2.56 -13.82 -4.78
CA ILE A 149 -3.58 -13.41 -5.76
C ILE A 149 -4.82 -14.30 -5.63
N LYS A 150 -4.63 -15.61 -5.39
CA LYS A 150 -5.75 -16.55 -5.17
C LYS A 150 -6.55 -16.21 -3.92
N GLN A 151 -5.90 -15.91 -2.79
CA GLN A 151 -6.58 -15.52 -1.55
C GLN A 151 -7.36 -14.21 -1.71
N ILE A 152 -6.77 -13.24 -2.42
CA ILE A 152 -7.41 -11.94 -2.68
C ILE A 152 -8.61 -12.10 -3.61
N ALA A 153 -8.48 -12.91 -4.66
CA ALA A 153 -9.58 -13.19 -5.58
C ALA A 153 -10.75 -13.92 -4.90
N GLN A 154 -10.48 -14.71 -3.85
CA GLN A 154 -11.50 -15.39 -3.05
C GLN A 154 -12.16 -14.49 -2.01
N THR A 155 -11.45 -13.46 -1.54
CA THR A 155 -11.96 -12.53 -0.54
C THR A 155 -12.90 -11.53 -1.21
N GLN A 156 -14.16 -11.95 -1.44
CA GLN A 156 -15.21 -11.03 -1.84
C GLN A 156 -15.57 -10.12 -0.66
N GLN A 157 -14.99 -8.92 -0.62
CA GLN A 157 -15.63 -7.79 0.01
C GLN A 157 -15.74 -6.66 -1.00
N ILE A 158 -16.89 -6.65 -1.68
CA ILE A 158 -17.41 -5.48 -2.37
C ILE A 158 -18.08 -4.66 -1.27
N ASP A 159 -17.57 -3.45 -1.04
CA ASP A 159 -18.24 -2.49 -0.17
C ASP A 159 -19.70 -2.31 -0.65
N PRO A 160 -20.71 -2.29 0.24
CA PRO A 160 -22.11 -2.08 -0.15
C PRO A 160 -22.37 -0.73 -0.84
N SER A 161 -21.39 0.19 -0.91
CA SER A 161 -21.48 1.49 -1.57
C SER A 161 -21.12 1.49 -3.07
N GLY A 162 -20.73 0.34 -3.65
CA GLY A 162 -20.84 0.10 -5.10
C GLY A 162 -19.96 0.93 -6.05
N GLN A 163 -18.74 1.35 -5.66
CA GLN A 163 -17.91 2.16 -6.59
C GLN A 163 -17.19 1.36 -7.69
N ARG A 164 -16.68 0.15 -7.41
CA ARG A 164 -16.05 -0.75 -8.40
C ARG A 164 -16.14 -2.20 -7.94
N GLU A 165 -16.29 -3.13 -8.88
CA GLU A 165 -16.45 -4.58 -8.62
C GLU A 165 -15.12 -5.33 -8.41
N PHE A 166 -13.97 -4.64 -8.45
CA PHE A 166 -12.65 -5.25 -8.36
C PHE A 166 -11.78 -4.66 -7.26
N LYS A 167 -10.91 -5.51 -6.69
CA LYS A 167 -9.86 -5.11 -5.75
C LYS A 167 -8.55 -4.84 -6.49
N THR A 168 -7.80 -3.81 -6.10
CA THR A 168 -6.51 -3.49 -6.72
C THR A 168 -5.33 -4.08 -5.95
N ILE A 169 -4.40 -4.72 -6.64
CA ILE A 169 -3.17 -5.27 -6.05
C ILE A 169 -1.98 -4.48 -6.59
N VAL A 170 -1.23 -3.84 -5.71
CA VAL A 170 -0.01 -3.09 -6.05
C VAL A 170 1.20 -3.95 -5.73
N LEU A 171 1.91 -4.37 -6.78
CA LEU A 171 3.17 -5.11 -6.65
C LEU A 171 4.34 -4.15 -6.83
N SER A 172 5.21 -4.05 -5.82
CA SER A 172 6.46 -3.31 -5.92
C SER A 172 7.59 -4.19 -6.42
N GLU A 173 8.61 -3.58 -7.02
CA GLU A 173 9.89 -4.24 -7.38
C GLU A 173 9.73 -5.52 -8.20
N VAL A 174 8.77 -5.52 -9.13
CA VAL A 174 8.47 -6.67 -9.99
C VAL A 174 9.67 -7.08 -10.86
N ASP A 175 10.61 -6.16 -11.11
CA ASP A 175 11.85 -6.44 -11.82
C ASP A 175 12.87 -7.28 -11.04
N GLU A 176 12.68 -7.47 -9.73
CA GLU A 176 13.53 -8.33 -8.89
C GLU A 176 13.00 -9.76 -8.80
N LEU A 177 11.80 -10.01 -9.32
CA LEU A 177 11.21 -11.34 -9.35
C LEU A 177 11.94 -12.28 -10.29
N THR A 178 11.96 -13.56 -9.93
CA THR A 178 12.45 -14.63 -10.79
C THR A 178 11.59 -14.73 -12.06
N LYS A 179 12.19 -15.16 -13.18
CA LYS A 179 11.46 -15.34 -14.45
C LYS A 179 10.28 -16.30 -14.29
N ASP A 180 10.44 -17.33 -13.48
CA ASP A 180 9.37 -18.31 -13.20
C ASP A 180 8.21 -17.69 -12.42
N ALA A 181 8.49 -16.78 -11.49
CA ALA A 181 7.48 -16.01 -10.78
C ALA A 181 6.78 -15.00 -11.70
N GLN A 182 7.51 -14.32 -12.59
CA GLN A 182 6.93 -13.43 -13.59
C GLN A 182 6.00 -14.19 -14.56
N HIS A 183 6.38 -15.39 -15.00
CA HIS A 183 5.51 -16.25 -15.80
C HIS A 183 4.26 -16.70 -15.04
N ALA A 184 4.40 -17.03 -13.75
CA ALA A 184 3.26 -17.37 -12.90
C ALA A 184 2.31 -16.17 -12.71
N LEU A 185 2.87 -14.97 -12.48
CA LEU A 185 2.15 -13.72 -12.38
C LEU A 185 1.33 -13.45 -13.64
N ARG A 186 1.93 -13.59 -14.84
CA ARG A 186 1.19 -13.41 -16.10
C ARG A 186 -0.04 -14.32 -16.18
N ARG A 187 0.12 -15.60 -15.84
CA ARG A 187 -1.00 -16.57 -15.84
C ARG A 187 -2.09 -16.20 -14.84
N THR A 188 -1.73 -15.72 -13.66
CA THR A 188 -2.72 -15.34 -12.63
C THR A 188 -3.40 -14.02 -12.95
N MET A 189 -2.70 -13.08 -13.58
CA MET A 189 -3.28 -11.83 -14.10
C MET A 189 -4.40 -12.14 -15.10
N GLU A 190 -4.14 -12.99 -16.09
CA GLU A 190 -5.15 -13.38 -17.10
C GLU A 190 -6.32 -14.15 -16.47
N LYS A 191 -6.04 -15.03 -15.51
CA LYS A 191 -7.06 -15.85 -14.84
C LYS A 191 -8.03 -15.06 -13.96
N TYR A 192 -7.55 -14.02 -13.27
CA TYR A 192 -8.33 -13.28 -12.26
C TYR A 192 -8.61 -11.82 -12.63
N VAL A 193 -8.54 -11.46 -13.92
CA VAL A 193 -8.78 -10.09 -14.41
C VAL A 193 -10.17 -9.53 -14.03
N ALA A 194 -11.18 -10.39 -13.92
CA ALA A 194 -12.54 -10.00 -13.56
C ALA A 194 -12.65 -9.55 -12.09
N THR A 195 -11.92 -10.18 -11.17
CA THR A 195 -12.03 -9.93 -9.73
C THR A 195 -10.95 -8.98 -9.21
N CYS A 196 -9.78 -8.97 -9.85
CA CYS A 196 -8.61 -8.24 -9.37
C CYS A 196 -7.94 -7.48 -10.52
N ARG A 197 -7.53 -6.23 -10.24
CA ARG A 197 -6.70 -5.46 -11.16
C ARG A 197 -5.32 -5.26 -10.54
N LEU A 198 -4.27 -5.54 -11.30
CA LEU A 198 -2.90 -5.39 -10.84
C LEU A 198 -2.28 -4.06 -11.32
N VAL A 199 -1.53 -3.45 -10.42
CA VAL A 199 -0.68 -2.28 -10.68
C VAL A 199 0.75 -2.67 -10.34
N LEU A 200 1.60 -2.75 -11.35
CA LEU A 200 2.99 -3.15 -11.23
C LEU A 200 3.87 -1.90 -11.12
N CYS A 201 4.72 -1.83 -10.11
CA CYS A 201 5.73 -0.78 -9.96
C CYS A 201 7.11 -1.36 -10.22
N VAL A 202 7.82 -0.81 -11.20
CA VAL A 202 9.08 -1.35 -11.72
C VAL A 202 10.11 -0.21 -11.81
N ASN A 203 11.39 -0.51 -11.59
CA ASN A 203 12.44 0.48 -11.85
C ASN A 203 12.90 0.47 -13.31
N SER A 204 13.11 -0.72 -13.88
CA SER A 204 13.52 -0.89 -15.28
C SER A 204 12.70 -1.96 -15.98
N THR A 205 12.19 -1.65 -17.17
CA THR A 205 11.40 -2.59 -17.99
C THR A 205 12.25 -3.71 -18.58
N SER A 206 13.58 -3.54 -18.67
CA SER A 206 14.48 -4.51 -19.33
C SER A 206 14.51 -5.89 -18.66
N ARG A 207 14.15 -5.96 -17.36
CA ARG A 207 14.14 -7.20 -16.58
C ARG A 207 12.77 -7.87 -16.51
N VAL A 208 11.73 -7.21 -17.05
CA VAL A 208 10.37 -7.72 -17.08
C VAL A 208 10.15 -8.46 -18.39
N ILE A 209 9.59 -9.67 -18.32
CA ILE A 209 9.24 -10.43 -19.52
C ILE A 209 8.28 -9.62 -20.42
N PRO A 210 8.54 -9.55 -21.74
CA PRO A 210 7.65 -8.87 -22.66
C PRO A 210 6.29 -9.58 -22.71
N ALA A 211 5.23 -8.80 -22.86
CA ALA A 211 3.93 -9.33 -23.25
C ALA A 211 4.03 -9.78 -24.71
N VAL A 212 4.22 -11.10 -24.92
CA VAL A 212 4.09 -11.73 -26.25
C VAL A 212 2.63 -11.68 -26.65
#